data_AF-A0AAJ7C4T5-F1
#
_entry.id   AF-A0AAJ7C4T5-F1
#
_cell.length_a   1.000
_cell.length_b   1.000
_cell.length_c   1.000
_cell.angle_alpha   90.00
_cell.angle_beta   90.00
_cell.angle_gamma   90.00
#
_symmetry.space_group_name_H-M   'P 1'
#
loop_
_entity.id
_entity.type
_entity.pdbx_description
1 polymer ?
#
loop_
_entity_poly.entity_id
_entity_poly.type
_entity_poly.pdbx_seq_one_letter_code
_entity_poly.pdbx_strand_id
1 'polypeptide(L)'
;MRKVWSFYIAILVAGLCRSRDLTFVHGNDDKAYYCRICPDHVMCLYQYDNCLQKCNDLENDDLESLEIESILKHHNELRNRIAQGVEVRGNPGPQPPARNMLELAWDYELAGIARRWALQCEPTQKDQCRDVERFQVWQNVHVLDLDAVEESTPLVRITSHIQSWYDEVDQFDSSEVGLVDYNSPNCSSYVAFATATINYVGCARATYTVNLSEFELEPTSATLNKTGNRVEVLVCNYGPIDRKVPRHLYEFDGIPGVCPDGTLPSTDYEWLCARDPEADYIKKKKQQRLVHGKREDSKKMNNVGFTTVSLHLMGLTVILSVHGFM
;
A
#
# COMPACT_ATOMS: atom_id res chain seq x y z
N MET A 1 41.18 25.08 -55.39
CA MET A 1 41.27 24.34 -54.11
C MET A 1 39.91 24.44 -53.41
N ARG A 2 39.15 23.35 -53.35
CA ARG A 2 37.77 23.32 -52.82
C ARG A 2 37.82 23.22 -51.28
N LYS A 3 37.14 24.14 -50.58
CA LYS A 3 36.92 24.06 -49.12
C LYS A 3 35.70 23.17 -48.86
N VAL A 4 35.90 22.04 -48.20
CA VAL A 4 34.86 21.13 -47.73
C VAL A 4 34.35 21.65 -46.39
N TRP A 5 33.05 21.88 -46.27
CA TRP A 5 32.38 22.17 -45.00
C TRP A 5 31.83 20.86 -44.45
N SER A 6 32.37 20.38 -43.32
CA SER A 6 31.76 19.29 -42.55
C SER A 6 30.64 19.85 -41.68
N PHE A 7 29.40 19.54 -42.02
CA PHE A 7 28.26 19.71 -41.13
C PHE A 7 28.21 18.51 -40.17
N TYR A 8 28.47 18.74 -38.88
CA TYR A 8 28.17 17.78 -37.82
C TYR A 8 26.68 17.89 -37.50
N ILE A 9 25.92 16.84 -37.79
CA ILE A 9 24.54 16.66 -37.31
C ILE A 9 24.66 16.10 -35.89
N ALA A 10 24.36 16.93 -34.88
CA ALA A 10 24.16 16.47 -33.52
C ALA A 10 22.80 15.77 -33.45
N ILE A 11 22.80 14.44 -33.38
CA ILE A 11 21.61 13.65 -33.09
C ILE A 11 21.36 13.78 -31.58
N LEU A 12 20.40 14.62 -31.21
CA LEU A 12 19.79 14.62 -29.86
C LEU A 12 19.04 13.29 -29.70
N VAL A 13 19.66 12.32 -29.05
CA VAL A 13 18.98 11.13 -28.56
C VAL A 13 18.22 11.56 -27.30
N ALA A 14 16.95 11.94 -27.46
CA ALA A 14 16.03 11.98 -26.34
C ALA A 14 15.91 10.54 -25.80
N GLY A 15 16.39 10.31 -24.58
CA GLY A 15 16.26 9.02 -23.89
C GLY A 15 14.79 8.72 -23.66
N LEU A 16 14.22 7.87 -24.51
CA LEU A 16 12.93 7.24 -24.26
C LEU A 16 13.15 6.17 -23.19
N CYS A 17 12.60 6.40 -22.00
CA CYS A 17 12.47 5.38 -20.96
C CYS A 17 11.68 4.21 -21.56
N ARG A 18 12.35 3.07 -21.76
CA ARG A 18 11.77 1.89 -22.40
C ARG A 18 11.39 0.92 -21.28
N SER A 19 10.22 1.11 -20.70
CA SER A 19 9.58 0.17 -19.79
C SER A 19 9.32 -1.15 -20.53
N ARG A 20 9.73 -2.28 -19.94
CA ARG A 20 9.25 -3.60 -20.37
C ARG A 20 7.82 -3.73 -19.87
N ASP A 21 6.89 -3.78 -20.81
CA ASP A 21 5.46 -3.96 -20.59
C ASP A 21 5.13 -5.26 -19.81
N LEU A 22 5.00 -5.17 -18.49
CA LEU A 22 3.92 -5.87 -17.78
C LEU A 22 2.69 -4.98 -17.91
N THR A 23 1.94 -5.16 -19.00
CA THR A 23 0.71 -4.40 -19.27
C THR A 23 -0.39 -4.81 -18.29
N PHE A 24 -0.41 -4.20 -17.10
CA PHE A 24 -1.68 -3.88 -16.48
C PHE A 24 -2.19 -2.62 -17.19
N VAL A 25 -3.07 -2.80 -18.18
CA VAL A 25 -3.70 -1.69 -18.90
C VAL A 25 -4.61 -0.96 -17.90
N HIS A 26 -4.06 0.03 -17.19
CA HIS A 26 -4.85 0.90 -16.33
C HIS A 26 -5.72 1.81 -17.20
N GLY A 27 -7.02 1.49 -17.25
CA GLY A 27 -8.00 2.23 -18.02
C GLY A 27 -8.42 3.53 -17.33
N ASN A 28 -9.17 4.37 -18.04
CA ASN A 28 -9.86 5.55 -17.50
C ASN A 28 -10.78 5.22 -16.29
N ASP A 29 -11.12 3.94 -16.12
CA ASP A 29 -11.91 3.37 -15.03
C ASP A 29 -11.17 3.41 -13.68
N ASP A 30 -9.85 3.15 -13.66
CA ASP A 30 -9.06 3.10 -12.42
C ASP A 30 -8.90 4.49 -11.81
N LYS A 31 -8.71 5.52 -12.64
CA LYS A 31 -8.70 6.90 -12.17
C LYS A 31 -10.02 7.25 -11.48
N ALA A 32 -11.14 7.02 -12.17
CA ALA A 32 -12.46 7.32 -11.63
C ALA A 32 -12.73 6.53 -10.33
N TYR A 33 -12.25 5.30 -10.24
CA TYR A 33 -12.32 4.48 -9.04
C TYR A 33 -11.58 5.12 -7.86
N TYR A 34 -10.29 5.41 -7.98
CA TYR A 34 -9.50 5.96 -6.86
C TYR A 34 -9.88 7.40 -6.50
N CYS A 35 -10.27 8.23 -7.49
CA CYS A 35 -10.76 9.59 -7.22
C CYS A 35 -12.06 9.61 -6.39
N ARG A 36 -12.84 8.52 -6.38
CA ARG A 36 -14.04 8.39 -5.54
C ARG A 36 -13.72 8.05 -4.08
N ILE A 37 -12.58 7.41 -3.82
CA ILE A 37 -12.12 7.14 -2.46
C ILE A 37 -11.75 8.46 -1.79
N CYS A 38 -10.92 9.26 -2.45
CA CYS A 38 -10.56 10.61 -2.05
C CYS A 38 -10.04 11.41 -3.27
N PRO A 39 -10.33 12.73 -3.38
CA PRO A 39 -9.93 13.54 -4.55
C PRO A 39 -8.42 13.67 -4.75
N ASP A 40 -7.65 13.55 -3.66
CA ASP A 40 -6.19 13.65 -3.59
C ASP A 40 -5.51 12.28 -3.51
N HIS A 41 -6.23 11.21 -3.86
CA HIS A 41 -5.64 9.86 -3.93
C HIS A 41 -4.42 9.84 -4.86
N VAL A 42 -3.34 9.15 -4.48
CA VAL A 42 -2.11 9.02 -5.30
C VAL A 42 -2.44 8.58 -6.73
N MET A 43 -3.23 7.51 -6.88
CA MET A 43 -3.65 7.00 -8.20
C MET A 43 -4.63 7.93 -8.96
N CYS A 44 -5.31 8.85 -8.26
CA CYS A 44 -6.17 9.87 -8.88
C CYS A 44 -5.33 11.02 -9.47
N LEU A 45 -4.35 11.48 -8.68
CA LEU A 45 -3.44 12.57 -9.05
C LEU A 45 -2.46 12.14 -10.15
N TYR A 46 -1.90 10.94 -10.01
CA TYR A 46 -0.84 10.42 -10.89
C TYR A 46 -1.37 9.19 -11.63
N GLN A 47 -1.82 9.38 -12.88
CA GLN A 47 -2.49 8.32 -13.66
C GLN A 47 -1.53 7.31 -14.29
N TYR A 48 -0.27 7.69 -14.54
CA TYR A 48 0.73 6.80 -15.11
C TYR A 48 1.98 6.78 -14.22
N ASP A 49 2.87 5.83 -14.48
CA ASP A 49 4.20 5.73 -13.85
C ASP A 49 5.15 6.84 -14.34
N ASN A 50 4.62 7.91 -14.95
CA ASN A 50 5.41 9.06 -15.34
C ASN A 50 5.53 10.02 -14.16
N CYS A 51 6.76 10.40 -13.84
CA CYS A 51 7.02 11.41 -12.83
C CYS A 51 6.52 12.76 -13.35
N LEU A 52 5.55 13.36 -12.66
CA LEU A 52 5.10 14.73 -12.98
C LEU A 52 6.15 15.76 -12.54
N GLN A 53 6.85 15.47 -11.43
CA GLN A 53 8.08 16.13 -11.01
C GLN A 53 9.24 15.59 -11.87
N LYS A 54 10.12 16.44 -12.40
CA LYS A 54 11.34 15.96 -13.08
C LYS A 54 12.31 15.38 -12.06
N CYS A 55 12.17 14.09 -11.79
CA CYS A 55 13.17 13.28 -11.12
C CYS A 55 14.45 13.26 -11.98
N ASN A 56 15.57 13.74 -11.44
CA ASN A 56 16.85 13.61 -12.13
C ASN A 56 17.34 12.16 -12.01
N ASP A 57 17.85 11.61 -13.12
CA ASP A 57 18.45 10.27 -13.18
C ASP A 57 17.59 9.18 -12.50
N LEU A 58 16.28 9.23 -12.78
CA LEU A 58 15.35 8.24 -12.26
C LEU A 58 15.66 6.86 -12.86
N GLU A 59 15.97 5.94 -11.98
CA GLU A 59 15.95 4.52 -12.21
C GLU A 59 14.73 3.94 -11.51
N ASN A 60 13.93 3.27 -12.33
CA ASN A 60 12.69 2.66 -11.92
C ASN A 60 12.91 1.15 -11.80
N ASP A 61 13.30 0.74 -10.60
CA ASP A 61 13.66 -0.64 -10.29
C ASP A 61 12.49 -1.32 -9.59
N ASP A 62 11.63 -1.96 -10.40
CA ASP A 62 10.61 -2.86 -9.88
C ASP A 62 11.24 -3.89 -8.94
N LEU A 63 10.55 -4.17 -7.84
CA LEU A 63 11.01 -5.18 -6.88
C LEU A 63 10.93 -6.55 -7.53
N GLU A 64 12.05 -7.27 -7.52
CA GLU A 64 12.13 -8.64 -7.98
C GLU A 64 11.48 -9.61 -6.96
N SER A 65 11.18 -10.84 -7.40
CA SER A 65 10.53 -11.83 -6.53
C SER A 65 11.32 -12.12 -5.25
N LEU A 66 12.65 -12.22 -5.33
CA LEU A 66 13.51 -12.43 -4.16
C LEU A 66 13.51 -11.22 -3.21
N GLU A 67 13.34 -10.02 -3.74
CA GLU A 67 13.24 -8.80 -2.93
C GLU A 67 11.90 -8.73 -2.22
N ILE A 68 10.80 -9.08 -2.89
CA ILE A 68 9.46 -9.21 -2.29
C ILE A 68 9.45 -10.26 -1.18
N GLU A 69 10.03 -11.43 -1.42
CA GLU A 69 10.18 -12.49 -0.41
C GLU A 69 11.01 -12.00 0.79
N SER A 70 12.12 -11.28 0.54
CA SER A 70 12.93 -10.70 1.60
C SER A 70 12.15 -9.68 2.44
N ILE A 71 11.34 -8.83 1.81
CA ILE A 71 10.48 -7.86 2.51
C ILE A 71 9.51 -8.59 3.43
N LEU A 72 8.77 -9.58 2.92
CA LEU A 72 7.82 -10.35 3.73
C LEU A 72 8.51 -11.06 4.89
N LYS A 73 9.63 -11.74 4.61
CA LYS A 73 10.39 -12.48 5.60
C LYS A 73 10.86 -11.58 6.74
N HIS A 74 11.52 -10.47 6.43
CA HIS A 74 12.01 -9.55 7.47
C HIS A 74 10.87 -8.95 8.29
N HIS A 75 9.77 -8.52 7.66
CA HIS A 75 8.63 -8.00 8.41
C HIS A 75 8.04 -9.06 9.34
N ASN A 76 7.83 -10.28 8.87
CA ASN A 76 7.25 -11.35 9.66
C ASN A 76 8.19 -11.85 10.77
N GLU A 77 9.51 -11.90 10.54
CA GLU A 77 10.49 -12.20 11.59
C GLU A 77 10.44 -11.16 12.73
N LEU A 78 10.37 -9.87 12.38
CA LEU A 78 10.27 -8.78 13.35
C LEU A 78 8.92 -8.78 14.08
N ARG A 79 7.82 -9.06 13.39
CA ARG A 79 6.49 -9.25 14.01
C ARG A 79 6.48 -10.44 14.97
N ASN A 80 7.10 -11.55 14.57
CA ASN A 80 7.21 -12.76 15.38
C ASN A 80 8.03 -12.48 16.66
N ARG A 81 9.09 -11.66 16.56
CA ARG A 81 9.89 -11.20 17.70
C ARG A 81 9.06 -10.38 18.71
N ILE A 82 8.23 -9.45 18.23
CA ILE A 82 7.28 -8.70 19.09
C ILE A 82 6.29 -9.68 19.72
N ALA A 83 5.67 -10.56 18.92
CA ALA A 83 4.65 -11.49 19.40
C ALA A 83 5.16 -12.46 20.48
N GLN A 84 6.41 -12.91 20.34
CA GLN A 84 7.09 -13.73 21.33
C GLN A 84 7.38 -12.97 22.65
N GLY A 85 7.39 -11.63 22.63
CA GLY A 85 7.74 -10.80 23.80
C GLY A 85 9.23 -10.73 24.10
N VAL A 86 10.09 -10.89 23.09
CA VAL A 86 11.56 -10.84 23.26
C VAL A 86 12.17 -9.53 22.76
N GLU A 87 11.35 -8.57 22.33
CA GLU A 87 11.82 -7.21 22.02
C GLU A 87 11.96 -6.40 23.32
N VAL A 88 13.19 -6.35 23.82
CA VAL A 88 13.52 -5.69 25.10
C VAL A 88 13.61 -4.17 25.01
N ARG A 89 13.68 -3.63 23.78
CA ARG A 89 13.79 -2.18 23.52
C ARG A 89 12.46 -1.45 23.75
N GLY A 90 12.53 -0.14 23.90
CA GLY A 90 11.40 0.72 24.27
C GLY A 90 11.80 1.81 25.24
N ASN A 91 10.97 2.84 25.36
CA ASN A 91 11.20 3.97 26.26
C ASN A 91 9.93 4.36 27.04
N PRO A 92 9.57 3.64 28.13
CA PRO A 92 10.24 2.44 28.64
C PRO A 92 9.82 1.15 27.92
N GLY A 93 10.76 0.22 27.80
CA GLY A 93 10.51 -1.18 27.40
C GLY A 93 10.33 -2.12 28.59
N PRO A 94 10.23 -3.45 28.36
CA PRO A 94 10.20 -4.12 27.06
C PRO A 94 8.85 -3.97 26.34
N GLN A 95 8.79 -4.31 25.05
CA GLN A 95 7.51 -4.42 24.34
C GLN A 95 6.78 -5.69 24.81
N PRO A 96 5.49 -5.61 25.21
CA PRO A 96 4.76 -6.78 25.68
C PRO A 96 4.54 -7.81 24.57
N PRO A 97 4.37 -9.11 24.91
CA PRO A 97 4.07 -10.13 23.92
C PRO A 97 2.69 -9.90 23.29
N ALA A 98 2.55 -10.25 22.01
CA ALA A 98 1.29 -10.16 21.27
C ALA A 98 0.64 -11.54 21.12
N ARG A 99 -0.69 -11.57 21.21
CA ARG A 99 -1.48 -12.82 21.03
C ARG A 99 -1.91 -13.08 19.63
N ASN A 100 -2.38 -12.02 18.98
CA ASN A 100 -3.22 -12.05 17.80
C ASN A 100 -2.49 -11.48 16.58
N MET A 101 -1.15 -11.46 16.62
CA MET A 101 -0.31 -10.86 15.59
C MET A 101 -0.46 -11.64 14.28
N LEU A 102 -1.00 -11.01 13.25
CA LEU A 102 -1.19 -11.66 11.97
C LEU A 102 0.12 -11.70 11.17
N GLU A 103 0.31 -12.77 10.41
CA GLU A 103 1.33 -12.86 9.38
C GLU A 103 0.98 -11.94 8.20
N LEU A 104 1.96 -11.21 7.68
CA LEU A 104 1.79 -10.37 6.50
C LEU A 104 1.84 -11.21 5.22
N ALA A 105 0.93 -10.90 4.31
CA ALA A 105 0.94 -11.36 2.93
C ALA A 105 1.17 -10.17 1.95
N TRP A 106 1.75 -10.47 0.79
CA TRP A 106 1.96 -9.44 -0.23
C TRP A 106 0.65 -9.01 -0.89
N ASP A 107 0.48 -7.71 -1.09
CA ASP A 107 -0.67 -7.12 -1.76
C ASP A 107 -0.24 -6.25 -2.95
N TYR A 108 -0.60 -6.70 -4.15
CA TYR A 108 -0.22 -6.01 -5.39
C TYR A 108 -0.93 -4.68 -5.61
N GLU A 109 -2.14 -4.48 -5.05
CA GLU A 109 -2.83 -3.18 -5.14
C GLU A 109 -2.07 -2.15 -4.28
N LEU A 110 -1.70 -2.53 -3.06
CA LEU A 110 -0.89 -1.69 -2.17
C LEU A 110 0.49 -1.38 -2.78
N ALA A 111 1.13 -2.37 -3.40
CA ALA A 111 2.42 -2.20 -4.07
C ALA A 111 2.33 -1.24 -5.28
N GLY A 112 1.26 -1.34 -6.08
CA GLY A 112 1.01 -0.42 -7.20
C GLY A 112 0.82 1.03 -6.75
N ILE A 113 0.11 1.24 -5.63
CA ILE A 113 -0.05 2.58 -5.05
C ILE A 113 1.28 3.09 -4.46
N ALA A 114 2.03 2.24 -3.77
CA ALA A 114 3.35 2.58 -3.21
C ALA A 114 4.33 2.99 -4.33
N ARG A 115 4.32 2.23 -5.44
CA ARG A 115 5.08 2.54 -6.65
C ARG A 115 4.72 3.92 -7.17
N ARG A 116 3.42 4.21 -7.26
CA ARG A 116 2.99 5.49 -7.80
C ARG A 116 3.47 6.66 -6.95
N TRP A 117 3.58 6.48 -5.63
CA TRP A 117 4.16 7.49 -4.74
C TRP A 117 5.69 7.58 -4.83
N ALA A 118 6.40 6.45 -4.85
CA ALA A 118 7.86 6.41 -4.92
C ALA A 118 8.42 7.16 -6.15
N LEU A 119 7.65 7.19 -7.24
CA LEU A 119 8.01 7.91 -8.47
C LEU A 119 7.76 9.43 -8.41
N GLN A 120 7.32 10.01 -7.29
CA GLN A 120 7.10 11.46 -7.18
C GLN A 120 8.34 12.24 -6.72
N CYS A 121 9.42 11.54 -6.34
CA CYS A 121 10.68 12.15 -5.92
C CYS A 121 10.57 13.03 -4.67
N GLU A 122 9.70 12.61 -3.75
CA GLU A 122 9.49 13.19 -2.42
C GLU A 122 10.02 12.21 -1.35
N PRO A 123 11.35 12.08 -1.19
CA PRO A 123 11.98 10.92 -0.52
C PRO A 123 11.67 10.78 0.97
N THR A 124 11.21 11.83 1.62
CA THR A 124 10.93 11.87 3.07
C THR A 124 9.46 12.08 3.38
N GLN A 125 8.62 12.34 2.37
CA GLN A 125 7.21 12.67 2.58
C GLN A 125 6.32 11.46 2.36
N LYS A 126 5.19 11.47 3.07
CA LYS A 126 4.09 10.53 2.87
C LYS A 126 3.03 11.19 1.99
N ASP A 127 2.40 10.43 1.09
CA ASP A 127 1.27 10.96 0.32
C ASP A 127 0.07 11.33 1.21
N GLN A 128 -0.92 12.02 0.64
CA GLN A 128 -2.10 12.45 1.39
C GLN A 128 -3.16 11.35 1.52
N CYS A 129 -3.36 10.54 0.46
CA CYS A 129 -4.38 9.51 0.45
C CYS A 129 -4.01 8.32 -0.46
N ARG A 130 -4.13 7.11 0.11
CA ARG A 130 -3.70 5.82 -0.47
C ARG A 130 -4.62 4.66 -0.08
N ASP A 131 -5.80 4.99 0.45
CA ASP A 131 -6.77 4.01 0.91
C ASP A 131 -7.31 3.20 -0.28
N VAL A 132 -7.60 1.93 -0.04
CA VAL A 132 -8.24 1.03 -1.02
C VAL A 132 -9.70 0.84 -0.63
N GLU A 133 -10.57 0.39 -1.54
CA GLU A 133 -11.99 0.13 -1.22
C GLU A 133 -12.14 -0.85 -0.04
N ARG A 134 -11.17 -1.75 0.11
CA ARG A 134 -11.16 -2.78 1.15
C ARG A 134 -10.94 -2.23 2.56
N PHE A 135 -10.14 -1.18 2.72
CA PHE A 135 -9.69 -0.67 4.03
C PHE A 135 -8.81 0.59 3.91
N GLN A 136 -8.62 1.27 5.05
CA GLN A 136 -7.62 2.34 5.16
C GLN A 136 -6.21 1.79 5.24
N VAL A 137 -5.24 2.59 4.79
CA VAL A 137 -3.86 2.16 4.55
C VAL A 137 -2.86 3.00 5.36
N TRP A 138 -1.95 2.32 6.03
CA TRP A 138 -0.76 2.90 6.65
C TRP A 138 0.38 3.01 5.63
N GLN A 139 1.31 3.93 5.83
CA GLN A 139 2.50 4.05 4.99
C GLN A 139 3.75 4.31 5.80
N ASN A 140 4.81 3.60 5.44
CA ASN A 140 6.18 3.91 5.79
C ASN A 140 6.94 4.33 4.53
N VAL A 141 7.79 5.35 4.67
CA VAL A 141 8.69 5.86 3.63
C VAL A 141 10.07 5.99 4.27
N HIS A 142 11.11 5.52 3.59
CA HIS A 142 12.49 5.69 4.03
C HIS A 142 13.39 5.92 2.83
N VAL A 143 14.42 6.73 3.03
CA VAL A 143 15.43 7.06 2.03
C VAL A 143 16.80 6.59 2.50
N LEU A 144 17.57 6.02 1.59
CA LEU A 144 19.00 5.76 1.74
C LEU A 144 19.77 6.69 0.81
N ASP A 145 20.78 7.38 1.35
CA ASP A 145 21.78 8.09 0.53
C ASP A 145 22.78 7.06 -0.01
N LEU A 146 22.67 6.72 -1.29
CA LEU A 146 23.53 5.73 -1.93
C LEU A 146 24.98 6.21 -2.06
N ASP A 147 25.24 7.51 -1.96
CA ASP A 147 26.60 8.04 -1.95
C ASP A 147 27.29 7.83 -0.59
N ALA A 148 26.50 7.63 0.47
CA ALA A 148 26.99 7.40 1.84
C ALA A 148 27.01 5.92 2.26
N VAL A 149 26.28 5.06 1.55
CA VAL A 149 26.21 3.64 1.81
C VAL A 149 27.37 2.91 1.13
N GLU A 150 28.07 2.04 1.85
CA GLU A 150 29.09 1.17 1.26
C GLU A 150 28.49 0.30 0.13
N GLU A 151 29.34 -0.19 -0.79
CA GLU A 151 28.88 -1.10 -1.85
C GLU A 151 28.05 -2.25 -1.27
N SER A 152 26.74 -2.24 -1.56
CA SER A 152 25.75 -3.13 -0.96
C SER A 152 24.80 -3.64 -2.02
N THR A 153 24.34 -4.87 -1.85
CA THR A 153 23.36 -5.46 -2.77
C THR A 153 21.97 -4.87 -2.53
N PRO A 154 21.07 -4.90 -3.54
CA PRO A 154 19.69 -4.47 -3.37
C PRO A 154 18.97 -5.10 -2.17
N LEU A 155 19.20 -6.40 -1.92
CA LEU A 155 18.63 -7.10 -0.77
C LEU A 155 19.10 -6.53 0.57
N VAL A 156 20.39 -6.19 0.70
CA VAL A 156 20.93 -5.59 1.93
C VAL A 156 20.31 -4.21 2.16
N ARG A 157 20.21 -3.39 1.12
CA ARG A 157 19.61 -2.05 1.24
C ARG A 157 18.13 -2.10 1.62
N ILE A 158 17.35 -3.01 1.02
CA ILE A 158 15.96 -3.25 1.41
C ILE A 158 15.85 -3.61 2.89
N THR A 159 16.69 -4.52 3.38
CA THR A 159 16.74 -4.84 4.82
C THR A 159 17.07 -3.61 5.66
N SER A 160 18.00 -2.75 5.22
CA SER A 160 18.33 -1.51 5.93
C SER A 160 17.14 -0.54 6.02
N HIS A 161 16.33 -0.38 4.97
CA HIS A 161 15.11 0.42 5.03
C HIS A 161 14.13 -0.11 6.09
N ILE A 162 13.88 -1.42 6.08
CA ILE A 162 12.95 -2.08 7.01
C ILE A 162 13.46 -1.97 8.45
N GLN A 163 14.74 -2.20 8.65
CA GLN A 163 15.37 -2.14 9.97
C GLN A 163 15.32 -0.72 10.54
N SER A 164 15.54 0.31 9.72
CA SER A 164 15.42 1.71 10.13
C SER A 164 14.04 2.03 10.72
N TRP A 165 12.96 1.60 10.06
CA TRP A 165 11.60 1.75 10.59
C TRP A 165 11.36 0.97 11.88
N TYR A 166 11.93 -0.23 12.00
CA TYR A 166 11.76 -1.07 13.17
C TYR A 166 12.53 -0.55 14.38
N ASP A 167 13.72 0.03 14.16
CA ASP A 167 14.58 0.57 15.22
C ASP A 167 13.98 1.79 15.92
N GLU A 168 12.96 2.42 15.34
CA GLU A 168 12.14 3.41 16.05
C GLU A 168 11.49 2.85 17.34
N VAL A 169 11.42 1.52 17.51
CA VAL A 169 11.05 0.87 18.78
C VAL A 169 11.88 1.35 19.96
N ASP A 170 13.12 1.81 19.75
CA ASP A 170 13.97 2.33 20.82
C ASP A 170 13.36 3.54 21.54
N GLN A 171 12.51 4.31 20.84
CA GLN A 171 11.80 5.47 21.42
C GLN A 171 10.32 5.18 21.69
N PHE A 172 9.85 3.96 21.43
CA PHE A 172 8.44 3.62 21.58
C PHE A 172 8.12 3.26 23.04
N ASP A 173 7.19 3.98 23.65
CA ASP A 173 6.70 3.69 25.00
C ASP A 173 5.79 2.45 24.96
N SER A 174 6.15 1.41 25.71
CA SER A 174 5.36 0.17 25.78
C SER A 174 3.90 0.38 26.25
N SER A 175 3.61 1.47 26.95
CA SER A 175 2.24 1.85 27.33
C SER A 175 1.40 2.35 26.16
N GLU A 176 2.02 2.84 25.08
CA GLU A 176 1.33 3.27 23.86
C GLU A 176 0.73 2.09 23.07
N VAL A 177 1.15 0.85 23.34
CA VAL A 177 0.44 -0.37 22.88
C VAL A 177 -1.03 -0.32 23.27
N GLY A 178 -1.36 0.40 24.36
CA GLY A 178 -2.68 0.73 24.87
C GLY A 178 -3.62 1.42 23.86
N LEU A 179 -3.22 2.59 23.36
CA LEU A 179 -4.09 3.45 22.55
C LEU A 179 -3.24 4.29 21.59
N VAL A 180 -3.05 3.79 20.37
CA VAL A 180 -2.35 4.55 19.33
C VAL A 180 -3.35 5.43 18.58
N ASP A 181 -3.06 6.73 18.53
CA ASP A 181 -3.74 7.64 17.61
C ASP A 181 -3.10 7.57 16.23
N TYR A 182 -3.68 6.77 15.34
CA TYR A 182 -3.24 6.65 13.95
C TYR A 182 -3.36 7.97 13.14
N ASN A 183 -3.90 9.04 13.70
CA ASN A 183 -3.95 10.36 13.08
C ASN A 183 -2.82 11.29 13.52
N SER A 184 -1.97 10.88 14.48
CA SER A 184 -0.84 11.71 14.90
C SER A 184 0.18 11.83 13.75
N PRO A 185 0.60 13.06 13.40
CA PRO A 185 1.52 13.30 12.28
C PRO A 185 2.92 12.74 12.54
N ASN A 186 3.27 12.51 13.80
CA ASN A 186 4.58 11.98 14.23
C ASN A 186 4.51 10.51 14.65
N CYS A 187 3.54 9.75 14.15
CA CYS A 187 3.48 8.33 14.46
C CYS A 187 4.70 7.59 13.90
N SER A 188 5.33 6.84 14.80
CA SER A 188 6.46 5.98 14.49
C SER A 188 6.12 4.95 13.39
N SER A 189 7.08 4.70 12.49
CA SER A 189 7.04 3.65 11.49
C SER A 189 6.96 2.25 12.12
N TYR A 190 7.40 2.10 13.38
CA TYR A 190 7.28 0.88 14.19
C TYR A 190 5.82 0.40 14.32
N VAL A 191 4.85 1.32 14.28
CA VAL A 191 3.41 1.01 14.38
C VAL A 191 2.95 0.00 13.33
N ALA A 192 3.54 0.01 12.12
CA ALA A 192 3.22 -0.95 11.07
C ALA A 192 3.59 -2.39 11.47
N PHE A 193 4.70 -2.57 12.19
CA PHE A 193 5.16 -3.86 12.69
C PHE A 193 4.34 -4.30 13.89
N ALA A 194 4.06 -3.38 14.83
CA ALA A 194 3.34 -3.72 16.04
C ALA A 194 1.83 -3.89 15.84
N THR A 195 1.20 -3.33 14.80
CA THR A 195 -0.25 -3.50 14.62
C THR A 195 -0.61 -4.94 14.21
N ALA A 196 -1.22 -5.69 15.13
CA ALA A 196 -1.60 -7.10 14.96
C ALA A 196 -2.53 -7.34 13.78
N THR A 197 -3.49 -6.43 13.54
CA THR A 197 -4.50 -6.65 12.50
C THR A 197 -4.00 -6.39 11.09
N ILE A 198 -2.87 -5.72 10.93
CA ILE A 198 -2.26 -5.55 9.60
C ILE A 198 -1.84 -6.95 9.14
N ASN A 199 -2.29 -7.36 7.96
CA ASN A 199 -1.95 -8.64 7.35
C ASN A 199 -1.63 -8.51 5.86
N TYR A 200 -1.58 -7.29 5.34
CA TYR A 200 -1.18 -6.99 3.97
C TYR A 200 -0.08 -5.94 3.96
N VAL A 201 0.90 -6.16 3.11
CA VAL A 201 1.93 -5.19 2.76
C VAL A 201 2.17 -5.18 1.27
N GLY A 202 2.34 -4.02 0.69
CA GLY A 202 2.81 -3.86 -0.68
C GLY A 202 3.77 -2.68 -0.76
N CYS A 203 4.94 -2.91 -1.33
CA CYS A 203 6.01 -1.92 -1.38
C CYS A 203 6.46 -1.64 -2.80
N ALA A 204 7.22 -0.56 -2.95
CA ALA A 204 7.94 -0.24 -4.17
C ALA A 204 9.20 0.56 -3.88
N ARG A 205 10.18 0.41 -4.76
CA ARG A 205 11.44 1.15 -4.76
C ARG A 205 11.49 2.12 -5.94
N ALA A 206 12.17 3.26 -5.72
CA ALA A 206 12.66 4.10 -6.80
C ALA A 206 14.04 4.66 -6.43
N THR A 207 14.88 4.87 -7.44
CA THR A 207 16.23 5.41 -7.23
C THR A 207 16.36 6.67 -8.08
N TYR A 208 16.69 7.82 -7.52
CA TYR A 208 16.83 9.08 -8.27
C TYR A 208 17.87 10.01 -7.64
N THR A 209 18.20 11.12 -8.31
CA THR A 209 19.11 12.15 -7.80
C THR A 209 18.31 13.34 -7.29
N VAL A 210 18.46 13.66 -6.01
CA VAL A 210 17.78 14.80 -5.33
C VAL A 210 18.74 15.52 -4.41
N ASN A 211 18.47 16.79 -4.11
CA ASN A 211 19.24 17.51 -3.10
C ASN A 211 18.63 17.27 -1.71
N LEU A 212 19.21 16.36 -0.92
CA LEU A 212 18.66 16.02 0.40
C LEU A 212 18.59 17.22 1.36
N SER A 213 19.48 18.19 1.22
CA SER A 213 19.48 19.42 2.05
C SER A 213 18.24 20.30 1.84
N GLU A 214 17.51 20.13 0.73
CA GLU A 214 16.23 20.83 0.51
C GLU A 214 15.07 20.18 1.29
N PHE A 215 15.25 18.97 1.80
CA PHE A 215 14.25 18.19 2.53
C PHE A 215 14.56 18.03 4.04
N GLU A 216 15.76 18.41 4.48
CA GLU A 216 16.13 18.44 5.90
C GLU A 216 15.59 19.73 6.56
N LEU A 217 14.83 19.57 7.66
CA LEU A 217 14.25 20.68 8.43
C LEU A 217 15.27 21.48 9.26
N GLU A 218 16.56 21.13 9.22
CA GLU A 218 17.61 21.76 10.02
C GLU A 218 18.77 22.24 9.12
N PRO A 219 19.01 23.55 8.99
CA PRO A 219 20.05 24.06 8.12
C PRO A 219 21.41 23.98 8.81
N THR A 220 22.16 22.89 8.61
CA THR A 220 23.60 22.94 8.93
C THR A 220 24.36 23.59 7.78
N SER A 221 24.84 24.80 8.05
CA SER A 221 25.73 25.58 7.19
C SER A 221 26.99 24.80 6.82
N ALA A 222 27.00 24.19 5.64
CA ALA A 222 28.23 23.89 4.91
C ALA A 222 27.96 23.92 3.40
N THR A 223 28.33 25.03 2.77
CA THR A 223 28.55 25.15 1.33
C THR A 223 29.32 23.96 0.76
N LEU A 224 28.79 23.37 -0.30
CA LEU A 224 29.55 22.87 -1.46
C LEU A 224 28.57 22.60 -2.61
N ASN A 225 28.99 22.94 -3.83
CA ASN A 225 28.30 22.61 -5.08
C ASN A 225 28.16 21.08 -5.23
N LYS A 226 27.20 20.45 -4.55
CA LYS A 226 26.85 19.05 -4.76
C LYS A 226 25.85 18.94 -5.90
N THR A 227 26.22 18.17 -6.91
CA THR A 227 25.34 17.72 -7.99
C THR A 227 24.35 16.67 -7.44
N GLY A 228 23.45 17.08 -6.54
CA GLY A 228 22.50 16.18 -5.85
C GLY A 228 23.16 15.04 -5.06
N ASN A 229 22.33 14.25 -4.40
CA ASN A 229 22.65 12.96 -3.78
C ASN A 229 21.90 11.90 -4.57
N ARG A 230 22.58 10.80 -4.91
CA ARG A 230 21.90 9.62 -5.46
C ARG A 230 21.22 8.89 -4.31
N VAL A 231 19.90 8.72 -4.37
CA VAL A 231 19.13 8.12 -3.28
C VAL A 231 18.28 6.95 -3.74
N GLU A 232 18.09 5.98 -2.86
CA GLU A 232 17.10 4.91 -2.98
C GLU A 232 15.97 5.17 -1.99
N VAL A 233 14.73 5.11 -2.43
CA VAL A 233 13.55 5.25 -1.59
C VAL A 233 12.74 3.98 -1.62
N LEU A 234 12.36 3.49 -0.43
CA LEU A 234 11.41 2.40 -0.25
C LEU A 234 10.13 2.96 0.35
N VAL A 235 9.02 2.76 -0.35
CA VAL A 235 7.67 3.05 0.13
C VAL A 235 6.97 1.74 0.39
N CYS A 236 6.44 1.54 1.60
CA CYS A 236 5.62 0.39 1.94
C CYS A 236 4.25 0.83 2.45
N ASN A 237 3.20 0.28 1.85
CA ASN A 237 1.81 0.48 2.23
C ASN A 237 1.30 -0.76 2.96
N TYR A 238 0.58 -0.56 4.07
CA TYR A 238 0.13 -1.64 4.95
C TYR A 238 -1.36 -1.53 5.26
N GLY A 239 -2.03 -2.66 5.42
CA GLY A 239 -3.42 -2.68 5.87
C GLY A 239 -3.89 -4.05 6.36
N PRO A 240 -5.12 -4.12 6.89
CA PRO A 240 -6.04 -3.01 7.12
C PRO A 240 -5.71 -2.15 8.35
N ILE A 241 -5.99 -0.85 8.25
CA ILE A 241 -6.10 0.07 9.39
C ILE A 241 -7.54 0.51 9.57
N ASP A 242 -7.96 0.69 10.82
CA ASP A 242 -9.16 1.44 11.18
C ASP A 242 -8.76 2.64 12.05
N ARG A 243 -8.86 3.86 11.51
CA ARG A 243 -8.52 5.10 12.22
C ARG A 243 -9.69 5.67 13.03
N LYS A 244 -10.90 5.10 12.88
CA LYS A 244 -12.13 5.62 13.53
C LYS A 244 -12.29 5.10 14.95
N VAL A 245 -11.62 4.01 15.29
CA VAL A 245 -11.75 3.34 16.58
C VAL A 245 -10.38 3.29 17.24
N PRO A 246 -10.14 4.06 18.31
CA PRO A 246 -8.96 3.89 19.14
C PRO A 246 -8.88 2.44 19.61
N ARG A 247 -7.74 1.80 19.37
CA ARG A 247 -7.52 0.40 19.67
C ARG A 247 -6.07 0.17 20.05
N HIS A 248 -5.88 -0.92 20.78
CA HIS A 248 -4.55 -1.46 21.03
C HIS A 248 -3.88 -1.85 19.70
N LEU A 249 -2.56 -1.70 19.64
CA LEU A 249 -1.80 -2.23 18.50
C LEU A 249 -1.98 -3.75 18.40
N TYR A 250 -1.99 -4.43 19.55
CA TYR A 250 -2.21 -5.86 19.67
C TYR A 250 -2.77 -6.20 21.06
N GLU A 251 -3.32 -7.42 21.18
CA GLU A 251 -3.78 -7.91 22.49
C GLU A 251 -2.60 -8.48 23.28
N PHE A 252 -2.35 -7.95 24.48
CA PHE A 252 -1.20 -8.32 25.31
C PHE A 252 -1.52 -9.18 26.55
N ASP A 253 -2.77 -9.22 27.05
CA ASP A 253 -3.12 -9.83 28.36
C ASP A 253 -3.47 -11.34 28.38
N GLY A 254 -2.65 -12.24 28.95
CA GLY A 254 -2.87 -13.73 29.04
C GLY A 254 -1.80 -14.64 28.36
N ILE A 255 -2.17 -15.74 27.65
CA ILE A 255 -1.26 -16.60 26.83
C ILE A 255 -0.99 -16.04 25.39
N PRO A 256 0.26 -15.83 24.94
CA PRO A 256 0.61 -15.44 23.55
C PRO A 256 0.27 -16.49 22.48
N GLY A 257 0.22 -16.09 21.20
CA GLY A 257 0.00 -17.00 20.06
C GLY A 257 -1.42 -17.57 19.91
N VAL A 258 -2.44 -16.90 20.46
CA VAL A 258 -3.85 -17.29 20.32
C VAL A 258 -4.45 -16.56 19.12
N CYS A 259 -4.70 -17.32 18.05
CA CYS A 259 -5.14 -16.75 16.80
C CYS A 259 -6.61 -16.32 16.80
N PRO A 260 -6.92 -15.12 16.25
CA PRO A 260 -8.28 -14.61 16.17
C PRO A 260 -9.14 -15.47 15.23
N ASP A 261 -10.46 -15.39 15.39
CA ASP A 261 -11.43 -16.14 14.60
C ASP A 261 -11.18 -16.02 13.08
N GLY A 262 -11.14 -17.16 12.40
CA GLY A 262 -10.88 -17.24 10.96
C GLY A 262 -9.40 -17.20 10.57
N THR A 263 -8.49 -17.29 11.55
CA THR A 263 -7.06 -17.47 11.33
C THR A 263 -6.55 -18.71 12.05
N LEU A 264 -5.39 -19.21 11.62
CA LEU A 264 -4.73 -20.39 12.17
C LEU A 264 -3.29 -20.01 12.58
N PRO A 265 -2.66 -20.75 13.50
CA PRO A 265 -1.23 -20.59 13.76
C PRO A 265 -0.43 -20.69 12.45
N SER A 266 0.51 -19.78 12.24
CA SER A 266 1.40 -19.83 11.08
C SER A 266 2.30 -21.06 11.16
N THR A 267 2.59 -21.67 10.01
CA THR A 267 3.53 -22.78 9.91
C THR A 267 4.99 -22.32 9.90
N ASP A 268 5.21 -21.06 9.52
CA ASP A 268 6.54 -20.51 9.25
C ASP A 268 7.01 -19.61 10.42
N TYR A 269 6.07 -19.05 11.18
CA TYR A 269 6.33 -18.15 12.30
C TYR A 269 5.50 -18.55 13.53
N GLU A 270 6.14 -19.22 14.49
CA GLU A 270 5.49 -19.85 15.66
C GLU A 270 4.53 -18.93 16.44
N TRP A 271 4.80 -17.63 16.50
CA TRP A 271 4.04 -16.66 17.29
C TRP A 271 3.08 -15.80 16.45
N LEU A 272 2.92 -16.11 15.17
CA LEU A 272 2.02 -15.40 14.25
C LEU A 272 0.82 -16.24 13.83
N CYS A 273 -0.20 -15.55 13.34
CA CYS A 273 -1.43 -16.13 12.84
C CYS A 273 -1.56 -15.92 11.33
N ALA A 274 -1.63 -17.01 10.59
CA ALA A 274 -1.85 -17.02 9.16
C ALA A 274 -3.36 -17.09 8.83
N ARG A 275 -3.71 -16.61 7.64
CA ARG A 275 -5.09 -16.76 7.14
C ARG A 275 -5.37 -18.22 6.84
N ASP A 276 -6.58 -18.67 7.18
CA ASP A 276 -7.06 -20.00 6.80
C ASP A 276 -7.46 -19.99 5.29
N PRO A 277 -6.70 -20.68 4.41
CA PRO A 277 -6.99 -20.71 2.98
C PRO A 277 -8.36 -21.33 2.67
N GLU A 278 -8.82 -22.27 3.50
CA GLU A 278 -10.12 -22.95 3.36
C GLU A 278 -11.26 -22.00 3.73
N ALA A 279 -11.12 -21.25 4.82
CA ALA A 279 -12.09 -20.22 5.22
C ALA A 279 -12.20 -19.12 4.16
N ASP A 280 -11.08 -18.70 3.57
CA ASP A 280 -11.04 -17.71 2.50
C ASP A 280 -11.72 -18.21 1.22
N TYR A 281 -11.48 -19.48 0.84
CA TYR A 281 -12.16 -20.11 -0.28
C TYR A 281 -13.69 -20.18 -0.06
N ILE A 282 -14.13 -20.59 1.13
CA ILE A 282 -15.56 -20.66 1.48
C ILE A 282 -16.21 -19.27 1.48
N LYS A 283 -15.53 -18.25 2.00
CA LYS A 283 -16.01 -16.86 2.01
C LYS A 283 -16.17 -16.31 0.59
N LYS A 284 -15.17 -16.51 -0.27
CA LYS A 284 -15.24 -16.16 -1.71
C LYS A 284 -16.44 -16.84 -2.39
N LYS A 285 -16.64 -18.14 -2.14
CA LYS A 285 -17.77 -18.90 -2.71
C LYS A 285 -19.14 -18.38 -2.23
N LYS A 286 -19.27 -18.00 -0.95
CA LYS A 286 -20.49 -17.36 -0.41
C LYS A 286 -20.73 -15.98 -1.04
N GLN A 287 -19.69 -15.16 -1.17
CA GLN A 287 -19.80 -13.82 -1.76
C GLN A 287 -20.17 -13.87 -3.24
N GLN A 288 -19.60 -14.80 -4.00
CA GLN A 288 -19.98 -15.06 -5.40
C GLN A 288 -21.45 -15.51 -5.52
N ARG A 289 -21.93 -16.36 -4.61
CA ARG A 289 -23.36 -16.77 -4.57
C ARG A 289 -24.29 -15.59 -4.26
N LEU A 290 -23.90 -14.70 -3.35
CA LEU A 290 -24.67 -13.49 -3.01
C LEU A 290 -24.72 -12.49 -4.19
N VAL A 291 -23.61 -12.31 -4.90
CA VAL A 291 -23.56 -11.47 -6.11
C VAL A 291 -24.39 -12.08 -7.23
N HIS A 292 -24.34 -13.40 -7.41
CA HIS A 292 -25.17 -14.10 -8.39
C HIS A 292 -26.67 -13.98 -8.06
N GLY A 293 -27.04 -14.19 -6.80
CA GLY A 293 -28.43 -14.01 -6.32
C GLY A 293 -28.94 -12.59 -6.53
N LYS A 294 -28.16 -11.55 -6.18
CA LYS A 294 -28.53 -10.15 -6.45
C LYS A 294 -28.71 -9.86 -7.95
N ARG A 295 -27.92 -10.49 -8.81
CA ARG A 295 -28.02 -10.33 -10.27
C ARG A 295 -29.25 -11.04 -10.85
N GLU A 296 -29.65 -12.17 -10.27
CA GLU A 296 -30.90 -12.85 -10.60
C GLU A 296 -32.14 -12.08 -10.10
N ASP A 297 -32.09 -11.52 -8.89
CA ASP A 297 -33.17 -10.68 -8.35
C ASP A 297 -33.34 -9.39 -9.15
N SER A 298 -32.23 -8.74 -9.55
CA SER A 298 -32.28 -7.58 -10.44
C SER A 298 -32.84 -7.93 -11.83
N LYS A 299 -32.52 -9.11 -12.37
CA LYS A 299 -33.14 -9.60 -13.62
C LYS A 299 -34.63 -9.88 -13.47
N LYS A 300 -35.08 -10.45 -12.33
CA LYS A 300 -36.50 -10.64 -12.04
C LYS A 300 -37.25 -9.31 -11.92
N MET A 301 -36.65 -8.32 -11.26
CA MET A 301 -37.25 -6.99 -11.07
C MET A 301 -37.37 -6.22 -12.39
N ASN A 302 -36.42 -6.39 -13.32
CA ASN A 302 -36.49 -5.83 -14.68
C ASN A 302 -37.41 -6.60 -15.63
N ASN A 303 -37.89 -7.79 -15.25
CA ASN A 303 -38.78 -8.63 -16.05
C ASN A 303 -40.24 -8.61 -15.56
N VAL A 304 -40.56 -7.75 -14.59
CA VAL A 304 -41.95 -7.38 -14.28
C VAL A 304 -42.44 -6.43 -15.38
N GLY A 305 -42.81 -7.00 -16.52
CA GLY A 305 -43.42 -6.27 -17.62
C GLY A 305 -44.80 -5.78 -17.22
N PHE A 306 -45.03 -4.47 -17.32
CA PHE A 306 -46.37 -3.87 -17.29
C PHE A 306 -47.17 -4.45 -18.46
N THR A 307 -48.13 -5.33 -18.16
CA THR A 307 -49.09 -5.81 -19.16
C THR A 307 -50.22 -4.79 -19.28
N THR A 308 -50.10 -3.86 -20.24
CA THR A 308 -51.23 -3.05 -20.70
C THR A 308 -52.15 -3.91 -21.55
N VAL A 309 -53.23 -4.40 -20.94
CA VAL A 309 -54.31 -5.06 -21.69
C VAL A 309 -55.16 -3.96 -22.35
N SER A 310 -54.98 -3.75 -23.65
CA SER A 310 -55.92 -2.97 -24.46
C SER A 310 -57.07 -3.86 -24.93
N LEU A 311 -58.23 -3.76 -24.28
CA LEU A 311 -59.49 -4.23 -24.86
C LEU A 311 -59.98 -3.19 -25.88
N HIS A 312 -60.01 -3.55 -27.16
CA HIS A 312 -60.82 -2.84 -28.16
C HIS A 312 -62.23 -3.43 -28.16
N LEU A 313 -63.13 -2.82 -27.40
CA LEU A 313 -64.55 -2.84 -27.75
C LEU A 313 -64.85 -1.58 -28.57
N MET A 314 -65.58 -1.75 -29.66
CA MET A 314 -66.12 -0.65 -30.44
C MET A 314 -66.95 0.27 -29.55
N GLY A 315 -66.47 1.50 -29.33
CA GLY A 315 -67.21 2.59 -28.70
C GLY A 315 -66.92 2.80 -27.21
N LEU A 316 -66.24 3.93 -26.92
CA LEU A 316 -65.92 4.54 -25.62
C LEU A 316 -64.84 3.88 -24.73
N THR A 317 -63.72 4.58 -24.59
CA THR A 317 -62.63 4.33 -23.65
C THR A 317 -62.98 4.82 -22.23
N VAL A 318 -62.99 3.91 -21.26
CA VAL A 318 -62.90 4.24 -19.82
C VAL A 318 -61.76 3.43 -19.23
N ILE A 319 -60.75 4.09 -18.67
CA ILE A 319 -59.59 3.45 -18.03
C ILE A 319 -59.86 3.36 -16.53
N LEU A 320 -60.02 2.15 -16.01
CA LEU A 320 -60.00 1.87 -14.57
C LEU A 320 -58.82 0.94 -14.27
N SER A 321 -57.86 1.46 -13.50
CA SER A 321 -56.68 0.71 -13.05
C SER A 321 -57.01 -0.04 -11.76
N VAL A 322 -56.88 -1.37 -11.76
CA VAL A 322 -56.92 -2.18 -10.53
C VAL A 322 -55.51 -2.72 -10.27
N HIS A 323 -54.97 -2.41 -9.08
CA HIS A 323 -53.69 -2.94 -8.60
C HIS A 323 -53.90 -4.33 -7.98
N GLY A 324 -53.21 -5.34 -8.51
CA GLY A 324 -53.03 -6.64 -7.86
C GLY A 324 -51.61 -6.77 -7.34
N PHE A 325 -51.45 -6.80 -6.02
CA PHE A 325 -50.22 -7.21 -5.33
C PHE A 325 -50.08 -8.74 -5.39
N MET A 326 -48.90 -9.23 -5.74
CA MET A 326 -48.30 -10.44 -5.15
C MET A 326 -46.84 -10.19 -4.87
#